data_AF-A0A1Q7YNB7-F1
#
_entry.id   AF-A0A1Q7YNB7-F1
#
_cell.length_a   1.000
_cell.length_b   1.000
_cell.length_c   1.000
_cell.angle_alpha   90.00
_cell.angle_beta   90.00
_cell.angle_gamma   90.00
#
_symmetry.space_group_name_H-M   'P 1'
#
loop_
_entity.id
_entity.type
_entity.pdbx_description
1 polymer ?
#
loop_
_entity_poly.entity_id
_entity_poly.type
_entity_poly.pdbx_seq_one_letter_code
_entity_poly.pdbx_strand_id
1 'polypeptide(L)'
;MNPEDSKLQSDFTKPLTRVRLLFRNPISLAGAALALVSLANILFLFLIDLLSEKPSPYIGILAYMVGPTFLILALVLIPLGIWFDRRRRRAQRPGTTLRYLRIDFNDPSQRGVFAFFFSFVIVFIMLSVVGSYRAYEFTDSVQFCGQLCHSVMNPEFTAYQLSPHARVACVECHVGAGASWYVRSKLSGARQVFATAFNTYPRPIPTPVHNLRPAPETCEECHWPKRFYGAQLKVFTHYASDEKNTPRQIRMLLKTGGGDPSTGSPAGIHWHMNISNEITYIAGDDKRQAIPYIHVKDMQGRITEYMSKDSPLTKEQIEKLPRRRMDCVDCHNRPTHIYVPPDRAVDESLLAGR
;
A
#
# COMPACT_ATOMS: atom_id res chain seq x y z
N MET A 1 55.73 36.49 14.59
CA MET A 1 54.95 35.38 14.00
C MET A 1 53.52 35.54 14.51
N ASN A 2 52.60 35.92 13.61
CA ASN A 2 51.30 36.47 13.96
C ASN A 2 50.33 35.34 14.39
N PRO A 3 49.61 35.43 15.54
CA PRO A 3 48.72 34.37 16.04
C PRO A 3 47.50 34.05 15.14
N GLU A 4 47.21 34.86 14.11
CA GLU A 4 46.13 34.59 13.15
C GLU A 4 46.48 33.48 12.13
N ASP A 5 47.74 33.32 11.74
CA ASP A 5 48.17 32.30 10.77
C ASP A 5 48.07 30.87 11.33
N SER A 6 48.18 30.72 12.66
CA SER A 6 48.03 29.44 13.37
C SER A 6 46.57 28.95 13.37
N LYS A 7 45.61 29.87 13.46
CA LYS A 7 44.18 29.54 13.46
C LYS A 7 43.71 29.06 12.09
N LEU A 8 44.17 29.69 11.00
CA LEU A 8 43.87 29.29 9.62
C LEU A 8 44.44 27.91 9.27
N GLN A 9 45.66 27.56 9.70
CA GLN A 9 46.21 26.21 9.48
C GLN A 9 45.47 25.12 10.27
N SER A 10 44.88 25.44 11.43
CA SER A 10 44.12 24.48 12.23
C SER A 10 42.75 24.11 11.66
N ASP A 11 42.12 24.99 10.86
CA ASP A 11 40.79 24.74 10.30
C ASP A 11 40.82 23.94 9.00
N PHE A 12 41.84 24.12 8.16
CA PHE A 12 42.02 23.32 6.94
C PHE A 12 42.46 21.87 7.20
N THR A 13 43.00 21.56 8.37
CA THR A 13 43.48 20.20 8.73
C THR A 13 42.42 19.32 9.40
N LYS A 14 41.32 19.91 9.89
CA LYS A 14 40.16 19.20 10.47
C LYS A 14 39.37 18.31 9.48
N PRO A 15 39.09 18.70 8.22
CA PRO A 15 38.42 17.81 7.27
C PRO A 15 39.32 16.63 6.85
N LEU A 16 40.62 16.88 6.63
CA LEU A 16 41.61 15.86 6.28
C LEU A 16 41.80 14.79 7.36
N THR A 17 41.69 15.17 8.64
CA THR A 17 41.73 14.23 9.76
C THR A 17 40.46 13.38 9.90
N ARG A 18 39.28 13.91 9.55
CA ARG A 18 38.02 13.14 9.52
C ARG A 18 38.01 12.09 8.41
N VAL A 19 38.47 12.43 7.21
CA VAL A 19 38.58 11.49 6.08
C VAL A 19 39.56 10.35 6.43
N ARG A 20 40.69 10.67 7.09
CA ARG A 20 41.66 9.67 7.59
C ARG A 20 41.09 8.71 8.64
N LEU A 21 40.04 9.10 9.38
CA LEU A 21 39.37 8.23 10.35
C LEU A 21 38.41 7.23 9.67
N LEU A 22 37.78 7.62 8.56
CA LEU A 22 36.87 6.77 7.77
C LEU A 22 37.59 5.57 7.15
N PHE A 23 38.76 5.79 6.54
CA PHE A 23 39.57 4.74 5.90
C PHE A 23 40.27 3.78 6.88
N ARG A 24 40.10 3.97 8.19
CA ARG A 24 40.79 3.20 9.23
C ARG A 24 39.92 2.12 9.88
N ASN A 25 38.60 2.21 9.76
CA ASN A 25 37.67 1.23 10.32
C ASN A 25 36.86 0.54 9.21
N PRO A 26 36.90 -0.81 9.09
CA PRO A 26 36.09 -1.56 8.12
C PRO A 26 34.59 -1.27 8.21
N ILE A 27 34.05 -0.98 9.40
CA ILE A 27 32.62 -0.65 9.60
C ILE A 27 32.29 0.70 8.97
N SER A 28 33.13 1.71 9.21
CA SER A 28 32.93 3.04 8.61
C SER A 28 33.17 3.03 7.10
N LEU A 29 34.10 2.20 6.62
CA LEU A 29 34.34 1.98 5.19
C LEU A 29 33.15 1.28 4.52
N ALA A 30 32.59 0.24 5.15
CA ALA A 30 31.39 -0.43 4.68
C ALA A 30 30.18 0.52 4.66
N GLY A 31 30.01 1.34 5.70
CA GLY A 31 28.98 2.38 5.74
C GLY A 31 29.15 3.41 4.62
N ALA A 32 30.38 3.86 4.34
CA ALA A 32 30.66 4.78 3.24
C ALA A 32 30.39 4.14 1.86
N ALA A 33 30.77 2.87 1.66
CA ALA A 33 30.48 2.14 0.43
C ALA A 33 28.97 1.95 0.22
N LEU A 34 28.23 1.55 1.27
CA LEU A 34 26.77 1.43 1.23
C LEU A 34 26.09 2.77 0.98
N ALA A 35 26.61 3.87 1.52
CA ALA A 35 26.08 5.21 1.29
C ALA A 35 26.27 5.63 -0.18
N LEU A 36 27.45 5.36 -0.75
CA LEU A 36 27.72 5.64 -2.16
C LEU A 36 26.80 4.81 -3.08
N VAL A 37 26.65 3.51 -2.80
CA VAL A 37 25.75 2.61 -3.55
C VAL A 37 24.29 3.06 -3.44
N SER A 38 23.85 3.40 -2.23
CA SER A 38 22.48 3.89 -2.00
C SER A 38 22.23 5.21 -2.74
N LEU A 39 23.18 6.14 -2.68
CA LEU A 39 23.09 7.41 -3.40
C LEU A 39 23.07 7.21 -4.92
N ALA A 40 23.94 6.34 -5.45
CA ALA A 40 23.96 6.01 -6.87
C ALA A 40 22.63 5.39 -7.33
N ASN A 41 22.06 4.46 -6.55
CA ASN A 41 20.74 3.89 -6.82
C ASN A 41 19.63 4.95 -6.80
N ILE A 42 19.64 5.87 -5.82
CA ILE A 42 18.65 6.96 -5.75
C ILE A 42 18.76 7.84 -6.99
N LEU A 43 19.97 8.26 -7.38
CA LEU A 43 20.20 9.11 -8.54
C LEU A 43 19.81 8.40 -9.84
N PHE A 44 20.09 7.10 -9.96
CA PHE A 44 19.71 6.29 -11.11
C PHE A 44 18.19 6.17 -11.23
N LEU A 45 17.50 5.86 -10.12
CA LEU A 45 16.04 5.79 -10.10
C LEU A 45 15.40 7.16 -10.38
N PHE A 46 15.95 8.23 -9.81
CA PHE A 46 15.55 9.61 -10.10
C PHE A 46 15.69 9.96 -11.58
N LEU A 47 16.79 9.53 -12.21
CA LEU A 47 17.01 9.75 -13.63
C LEU A 47 16.00 8.97 -14.49
N ILE A 48 15.70 7.71 -14.14
CA ILE A 48 14.65 6.94 -14.82
C ILE A 48 13.29 7.63 -14.65
N ASP A 49 12.95 8.10 -13.44
CA ASP A 49 11.70 8.81 -13.14
C ASP A 49 11.55 10.05 -14.03
N LEU A 50 12.62 10.83 -14.17
CA LEU A 50 12.66 12.06 -14.97
C LEU A 50 12.54 11.80 -16.48
N LEU A 51 13.12 10.68 -16.96
CA LEU A 51 13.16 10.33 -18.38
C LEU A 51 11.97 9.47 -18.83
N SER A 52 11.16 8.94 -17.90
CA SER A 52 10.04 8.06 -18.23
C SER A 52 8.84 8.85 -18.76
N GLU A 53 8.37 8.51 -19.96
CA GLU A 53 7.14 9.07 -20.55
C GLU A 53 5.88 8.68 -19.76
N LYS A 54 5.94 7.60 -18.97
CA LYS A 54 4.91 7.17 -18.04
C LYS A 54 5.53 7.02 -16.65
N PRO A 55 5.51 8.08 -15.81
CA PRO A 55 6.04 7.98 -14.47
C PRO A 55 5.25 6.94 -13.70
N SER A 56 5.93 5.87 -13.29
CA SER A 56 5.33 4.88 -12.41
C SER A 56 5.45 5.39 -10.98
N PRO A 57 4.35 5.45 -10.21
CA PRO A 57 4.41 5.80 -8.78
C PRO A 57 5.43 4.97 -7.98
N TYR A 58 5.78 3.79 -8.50
CA TYR A 58 6.71 2.83 -7.90
C TYR A 58 8.16 3.30 -7.95
N ILE A 59 8.58 3.96 -9.03
CA ILE A 59 9.93 4.53 -9.14
C ILE A 59 10.09 5.62 -8.08
N GLY A 60 9.06 6.45 -7.90
CA GLY A 60 9.04 7.47 -6.87
C GLY A 60 9.13 6.89 -5.44
N ILE A 61 8.40 5.81 -5.13
CA ILE A 61 8.50 5.17 -3.79
C ILE A 61 9.92 4.66 -3.54
N LEU A 62 10.53 3.97 -4.51
CA LEU A 62 11.88 3.44 -4.36
C LEU A 62 12.93 4.56 -4.27
N ALA A 63 12.83 5.58 -5.12
CA ALA A 63 13.78 6.70 -5.17
C ALA A 63 13.68 7.64 -3.96
N TYR A 64 12.46 7.96 -3.52
CA TYR A 64 12.22 9.03 -2.54
C TYR A 64 11.89 8.54 -1.13
N MET A 65 11.63 7.24 -0.91
CA MET A 65 11.38 6.70 0.43
C MET A 65 12.36 5.59 0.81
N VAL A 66 12.45 4.55 -0.01
CA VAL A 66 13.24 3.36 0.32
C VAL A 66 14.74 3.68 0.22
N GLY A 67 15.17 4.26 -0.90
CA GLY A 67 16.56 4.67 -1.12
C GLY A 67 17.10 5.55 0.01
N PRO A 68 16.42 6.66 0.39
CA PRO A 68 16.84 7.52 1.49
C PRO A 68 16.93 6.79 2.83
N THR A 69 16.07 5.81 3.10
CA THR A 69 16.15 4.99 4.32
C THR A 69 17.47 4.20 4.38
N PHE A 70 17.84 3.53 3.29
CA PHE A 70 19.12 2.81 3.21
C PHE A 70 20.32 3.77 3.27
N LEU A 71 20.22 4.95 2.64
CA LEU A 71 21.24 5.98 2.72
C LEU A 71 21.44 6.47 4.17
N ILE A 72 20.35 6.76 4.89
CA ILE A 72 20.41 7.18 6.30
C ILE A 72 21.04 6.07 7.16
N LEU A 73 20.61 4.82 7.00
CA LEU A 73 21.20 3.68 7.72
C LEU A 73 22.70 3.55 7.45
N ALA A 74 23.11 3.68 6.19
CA ALA A 74 24.52 3.67 5.79
C ALA A 74 25.31 4.84 6.39
N LEU A 75 24.72 6.05 6.41
CA LEU A 75 25.31 7.22 7.04
C LEU A 75 25.40 7.09 8.57
N VAL A 76 24.51 6.34 9.22
CA VAL A 76 24.56 6.04 10.67
C VAL A 76 25.62 4.98 10.99
N LEU A 77 25.89 4.03 10.10
CA LEU A 77 26.98 3.06 10.26
C LEU A 77 28.36 3.73 10.32
N ILE A 78 28.53 4.88 9.64
CA ILE A 78 29.79 5.66 9.67
C ILE A 78 30.17 6.11 11.09
N PRO A 79 29.36 6.92 11.81
CA PRO A 79 29.66 7.36 13.16
C PRO A 79 29.62 6.22 14.17
N LEU A 80 28.77 5.19 13.98
CA LEU A 80 28.80 3.98 14.82
C LEU A 80 30.14 3.26 14.71
N GLY A 81 30.66 3.09 13.50
CA GLY A 81 32.01 2.55 13.28
C GLY A 81 33.06 3.40 14.00
N ILE A 82 33.04 4.73 13.83
CA ILE A 82 34.00 5.62 14.50
C ILE A 82 33.87 5.50 16.04
N TRP A 83 32.67 5.36 16.57
CA TRP A 83 32.42 5.21 18.01
C TRP A 83 32.94 3.88 18.56
N PHE A 84 32.67 2.75 17.88
CA PHE A 84 33.20 1.44 18.26
C PHE A 84 34.73 1.41 18.18
N ASP A 85 35.33 2.02 17.16
CA ASP A 85 36.78 2.12 17.03
C ASP A 85 37.37 2.96 18.18
N ARG A 86 36.75 4.09 18.54
CA ARG A 86 37.14 4.89 19.69
C ARG A 86 37.01 4.15 21.02
N ARG A 87 35.94 3.37 21.21
CA ARG A 87 35.72 2.56 22.42
C ARG A 87 36.74 1.44 22.54
N ARG A 88 37.05 0.74 21.43
CA ARG A 88 38.09 -0.30 21.36
C ARG A 88 39.47 0.28 21.65
N ARG A 89 39.77 1.48 21.17
CA ARG A 89 41.04 2.19 21.45
C ARG A 89 41.20 2.60 22.90
N ARG A 90 40.13 3.07 23.57
CA ARG A 90 40.18 3.35 25.03
C ARG A 90 40.44 2.11 25.87
N ALA A 91 40.12 0.92 25.34
CA ALA A 91 40.37 -0.37 25.99
C ALA A 91 41.74 -1.00 25.64
N GLN A 92 42.50 -0.46 24.68
CA GLN A 92 43.80 -0.98 24.26
C GLN A 92 44.95 -0.10 24.76
N ARG A 93 46.06 -0.71 25.19
CA ARG A 93 47.25 -0.02 25.73
C ARG A 93 47.93 0.87 24.66
N PRO A 94 48.59 1.97 25.04
CA PRO A 94 49.28 2.85 24.10
C PRO A 94 50.46 2.10 23.46
N GLY A 95 50.44 1.87 22.15
CA GLY A 95 51.59 1.28 21.44
C GLY A 95 51.29 0.41 20.22
N THR A 96 50.04 -0.01 19.98
CA THR A 96 49.70 -0.82 18.79
C THR A 96 49.70 0.05 17.53
N THR A 97 50.72 -0.13 16.68
CA THR A 97 50.83 0.48 15.35
C THR A 97 49.78 -0.13 14.41
N LEU A 98 48.62 0.52 14.33
CA LEU A 98 47.53 0.09 13.46
C LEU A 98 47.81 0.45 11.99
N ARG A 99 47.90 -0.59 11.16
CA ARG A 99 48.12 -0.61 9.71
C ARG A 99 47.11 0.33 8.99
N TYR A 100 47.62 1.32 8.28
CA TYR A 100 46.80 2.19 7.42
C TYR A 100 46.46 1.45 6.12
N LEU A 101 45.26 1.68 5.58
CA LEU A 101 44.93 1.29 4.21
C LEU A 101 45.73 2.21 3.27
N ARG A 102 46.82 1.69 2.69
CA ARG A 102 47.68 2.43 1.77
C ARG A 102 47.20 2.14 0.35
N ILE A 103 46.39 3.05 -0.20
CA ILE A 103 45.91 2.97 -1.59
C ILE A 103 46.98 3.60 -2.47
N ASP A 104 47.67 2.78 -3.25
CA ASP A 104 48.66 3.18 -4.24
C ASP A 104 48.17 2.79 -5.63
N PHE A 105 47.66 3.77 -6.37
CA PHE A 105 47.20 3.58 -7.75
C PHE A 105 48.36 3.39 -8.73
N ASN A 106 49.62 3.38 -8.33
CA ASN A 106 50.72 2.93 -9.19
C ASN A 106 51.00 1.43 -9.09
N ASP A 107 50.45 0.74 -8.09
CA ASP A 107 50.56 -0.71 -7.97
C ASP A 107 49.53 -1.42 -8.87
N PRO A 108 49.97 -2.24 -9.86
CA PRO A 108 49.06 -2.95 -10.76
C PRO A 108 48.12 -3.94 -10.04
N SER A 109 48.53 -4.47 -8.88
CA SER A 109 47.69 -5.35 -8.07
C SER A 109 46.53 -4.59 -7.42
N GLN A 110 46.78 -3.37 -6.93
CA GLN A 110 45.75 -2.50 -6.38
C GLN A 110 44.83 -1.93 -7.46
N ARG A 111 45.36 -1.62 -8.66
CA ARG A 111 44.56 -1.23 -9.83
C ARG A 111 43.54 -2.31 -10.22
N GLY A 112 43.98 -3.57 -10.28
CA GLY A 112 43.11 -4.70 -10.60
C GLY A 112 42.00 -4.90 -9.57
N VAL A 113 42.35 -4.83 -8.28
CA VAL A 113 41.38 -4.91 -7.17
C VAL A 113 40.37 -3.76 -7.21
N PHE A 114 40.83 -2.53 -7.51
CA PHE A 114 39.96 -1.37 -7.59
C PHE A 114 39.01 -1.42 -8.79
N ALA A 115 39.52 -1.84 -9.96
CA ALA A 115 38.71 -2.04 -11.16
C ALA A 115 37.66 -3.14 -10.96
N PHE A 116 38.04 -4.26 -10.34
CA PHE A 116 37.11 -5.33 -9.98
C PHE A 116 36.05 -4.84 -9.00
N PHE A 117 36.44 -4.15 -7.92
CA PHE A 117 35.51 -3.63 -6.92
C PHE A 117 34.52 -2.64 -7.55
N PHE A 118 34.99 -1.72 -8.39
CA PHE A 118 34.14 -0.74 -9.05
C PHE A 118 33.17 -1.39 -10.04
N SER A 119 33.66 -2.35 -10.84
CA SER A 119 32.81 -3.16 -11.73
C SER A 119 31.75 -3.94 -10.95
N PHE A 120 32.15 -4.60 -9.86
CA PHE A 120 31.23 -5.31 -8.97
C PHE A 120 30.16 -4.38 -8.39
N VAL A 121 30.54 -3.18 -7.94
CA VAL A 121 29.60 -2.18 -7.41
C VAL A 121 28.58 -1.76 -8.48
N ILE A 122 29.02 -1.50 -9.72
CA ILE A 122 28.10 -1.14 -10.82
C ILE A 122 27.12 -2.30 -11.11
N VAL A 123 27.63 -3.52 -11.23
CA VAL A 123 26.79 -4.70 -11.47
C VAL A 123 25.83 -4.93 -10.31
N PHE A 124 26.30 -4.77 -9.07
CA PHE A 124 25.47 -4.91 -7.87
C PHE A 124 24.36 -3.86 -7.82
N ILE A 125 24.66 -2.60 -8.16
CA ILE A 125 23.66 -1.52 -8.29
C ILE A 125 22.61 -1.91 -9.33
N MET A 126 23.02 -2.30 -10.54
CA MET A 126 22.09 -2.71 -11.60
C MET A 126 21.21 -3.89 -11.16
N LEU A 127 21.81 -4.96 -10.63
CA LEU A 127 21.06 -6.12 -10.14
C LEU A 127 20.13 -5.77 -8.97
N SER A 128 20.54 -4.85 -8.09
CA SER A 128 19.71 -4.41 -6.96
C SER A 128 18.49 -3.64 -7.43
N VAL A 129 18.64 -2.75 -8.42
CA VAL A 129 17.52 -1.99 -8.99
C VAL A 129 16.55 -2.91 -9.70
N VAL A 130 17.05 -3.75 -10.61
CA VAL A 130 16.23 -4.71 -11.37
C VAL A 130 15.55 -5.70 -10.42
N GLY A 131 16.29 -6.25 -9.46
CA GLY A 131 15.78 -7.18 -8.47
C GLY A 131 14.70 -6.57 -7.59
N SER A 132 14.91 -5.33 -7.11
CA SER A 132 13.92 -4.63 -6.28
C SER A 132 12.65 -4.32 -7.07
N TYR A 133 12.77 -3.89 -8.33
CA TYR A 133 11.62 -3.63 -9.19
C TYR A 133 10.82 -4.91 -9.47
N ARG A 134 11.50 -6.01 -9.80
CA ARG A 134 10.84 -7.31 -10.04
C ARG A 134 10.19 -7.89 -8.78
N ALA A 135 10.87 -7.78 -7.64
CA ALA A 135 10.30 -8.18 -6.36
C ALA A 135 9.04 -7.36 -6.04
N TYR A 136 9.06 -6.06 -6.32
CA TYR A 136 7.90 -5.20 -6.18
C TYR A 136 6.73 -5.66 -7.07
N GLU A 137 6.94 -5.74 -8.40
CA GLU A 137 5.90 -6.18 -9.36
C GLU A 137 5.29 -7.53 -8.95
N PHE A 138 6.14 -8.46 -8.50
CA PHE A 138 5.69 -9.74 -8.02
C PHE A 138 4.79 -9.60 -6.78
N THR A 139 5.19 -8.84 -5.77
CA THR A 139 4.40 -8.66 -4.53
C THR A 139 3.09 -7.89 -4.72
N ASP A 140 2.91 -7.24 -5.86
CA ASP A 140 1.68 -6.53 -6.23
C ASP A 140 0.85 -7.31 -7.27
N SER A 141 1.31 -8.50 -7.67
CA SER A 141 0.61 -9.35 -8.62
C SER A 141 -0.56 -10.10 -7.99
N VAL A 142 -1.55 -10.43 -8.83
CA VAL A 142 -2.66 -11.32 -8.48
C VAL A 142 -2.16 -12.70 -8.04
N GLN A 143 -1.07 -13.19 -8.63
CA GLN A 143 -0.46 -14.47 -8.28
C GLN A 143 0.04 -14.45 -6.83
N PHE A 144 0.75 -13.40 -6.44
CA PHE A 144 1.24 -13.25 -5.06
C PHE A 144 0.08 -13.16 -4.06
N CYS A 145 -0.90 -12.28 -4.32
CA CYS A 145 -2.02 -12.08 -3.39
C CYS A 145 -2.97 -13.27 -3.30
N GLY A 146 -3.26 -13.95 -4.42
CA GLY A 146 -4.30 -14.97 -4.51
C GLY A 146 -3.80 -16.41 -4.44
N GLN A 147 -2.56 -16.69 -4.87
CA GLN A 147 -2.07 -18.06 -5.04
C GLN A 147 -0.95 -18.44 -4.07
N LEU A 148 -0.13 -17.49 -3.61
CA LEU A 148 1.01 -17.82 -2.73
C LEU A 148 0.54 -18.42 -1.40
N CYS A 149 -0.46 -17.79 -0.76
CA CYS A 149 -1.08 -18.28 0.47
C CYS A 149 -2.37 -19.06 0.16
N HIS A 150 -2.29 -20.02 -0.77
CA HIS A 150 -3.47 -20.68 -1.34
C HIS A 150 -4.47 -21.21 -0.31
N SER A 151 -4.01 -21.81 0.80
CA SER A 151 -4.91 -22.37 1.82
C SER A 151 -5.86 -21.36 2.47
N VAL A 152 -5.42 -20.10 2.60
CA VAL A 152 -6.21 -19.02 3.21
C VAL A 152 -6.96 -18.22 2.14
N MET A 153 -6.30 -17.98 1.00
CA MET A 153 -6.81 -17.10 -0.05
C MET A 153 -7.65 -17.81 -1.11
N ASN A 154 -7.69 -19.15 -1.15
CA ASN A 154 -8.42 -19.91 -2.18
C ASN A 154 -9.89 -19.46 -2.35
N PRO A 155 -10.70 -19.28 -1.28
CA PRO A 155 -12.08 -18.85 -1.45
C PRO A 155 -12.20 -17.46 -2.10
N GLU A 156 -11.42 -16.50 -1.61
CA GLU A 156 -11.41 -15.12 -2.10
C GLU A 156 -10.88 -15.03 -3.54
N PHE A 157 -9.82 -15.80 -3.87
CA PHE A 157 -9.22 -15.86 -5.19
C PHE A 157 -10.15 -16.52 -6.21
N THR A 158 -10.83 -17.60 -5.84
CA THR A 158 -11.82 -18.28 -6.69
C THR A 158 -13.00 -17.35 -6.99
N ALA A 159 -13.52 -16.66 -5.97
CA ALA A 159 -14.60 -15.70 -6.14
C ALA A 159 -14.17 -14.51 -7.04
N TYR A 160 -12.93 -14.03 -6.87
CA TYR A 160 -12.33 -12.99 -7.71
C TYR A 160 -12.33 -13.36 -9.19
N GLN A 161 -11.89 -14.59 -9.52
CA GLN A 161 -11.79 -15.07 -10.90
C GLN A 161 -13.14 -15.14 -11.63
N LEU A 162 -14.24 -15.29 -10.89
CA LEU A 162 -15.60 -15.35 -11.42
C LEU A 162 -16.32 -14.00 -11.36
N SER A 163 -15.67 -12.96 -10.85
CA SER A 163 -16.27 -11.64 -10.68
C SER A 163 -16.13 -10.74 -11.93
N PRO A 164 -16.94 -9.66 -12.03
CA PRO A 164 -16.74 -8.63 -13.06
C PRO A 164 -15.36 -7.96 -13.03
N HIS A 165 -14.59 -8.13 -11.95
CA HIS A 165 -13.28 -7.53 -11.73
C HIS A 165 -12.13 -8.55 -11.87
N ALA A 166 -12.36 -9.73 -12.43
CA ALA A 166 -11.35 -10.79 -12.60
C ALA A 166 -10.10 -10.38 -13.42
N ARG A 167 -10.12 -9.19 -14.04
CA ARG A 167 -9.01 -8.60 -14.81
C ARG A 167 -8.41 -7.35 -14.16
N VAL A 168 -8.90 -6.96 -12.98
CA VAL A 168 -8.38 -5.83 -12.20
C VAL A 168 -7.42 -6.39 -11.15
N ALA A 169 -6.21 -5.87 -11.03
CA ALA A 169 -5.24 -6.36 -10.06
C ALA A 169 -5.71 -6.10 -8.62
N CYS A 170 -5.39 -6.99 -7.68
CA CYS A 170 -5.81 -6.86 -6.28
C CYS A 170 -5.39 -5.52 -5.66
N VAL A 171 -4.22 -5.02 -6.08
CA VAL A 171 -3.60 -3.80 -5.56
C VAL A 171 -4.33 -2.51 -5.93
N GLU A 172 -5.12 -2.52 -7.01
CA GLU A 172 -5.94 -1.37 -7.42
C GLU A 172 -6.97 -1.01 -6.35
N CYS A 173 -7.49 -2.02 -5.64
CA CYS A 173 -8.43 -1.83 -4.53
C CYS A 173 -7.76 -1.87 -3.14
N HIS A 174 -6.83 -2.81 -2.91
CA HIS A 174 -6.34 -3.12 -1.56
C HIS A 174 -5.05 -2.43 -1.12
N VAL A 175 -4.23 -1.95 -2.07
CA VAL A 175 -2.94 -1.31 -1.77
C VAL A 175 -3.05 0.18 -1.98
N GLY A 176 -3.39 0.58 -3.21
CA GLY A 176 -3.56 1.96 -3.62
C GLY A 176 -2.31 2.69 -4.06
N ALA A 177 -2.52 3.75 -4.84
CA ALA A 177 -1.46 4.64 -5.28
C ALA A 177 -0.94 5.50 -4.13
N GLY A 178 0.36 5.75 -4.16
CA GLY A 178 1.03 6.69 -3.25
C GLY A 178 1.76 6.04 -2.07
N ALA A 179 2.74 6.79 -1.59
CA ALA A 179 3.67 6.44 -0.53
C ALA A 179 3.02 5.94 0.78
N SER A 180 2.00 6.65 1.26
CA SER A 180 1.35 6.37 2.54
C SER A 180 0.59 5.05 2.52
N TRP A 181 -0.18 4.83 1.46
CA TRP A 181 -0.95 3.62 1.20
C TRP A 181 -0.05 2.41 0.95
N TYR A 182 1.08 2.61 0.27
CA TYR A 182 2.13 1.59 0.15
C TYR A 182 2.67 1.15 1.51
N VAL A 183 3.09 2.07 2.37
CA VAL A 183 3.63 1.71 3.70
C VAL A 183 2.56 1.02 4.56
N ARG A 184 1.33 1.54 4.56
CA ARG A 184 0.20 0.94 5.31
C ARG A 184 -0.09 -0.49 4.84
N SER A 185 -0.16 -0.71 3.54
CA SER A 185 -0.46 -2.03 2.97
C SER A 185 0.66 -3.03 3.24
N LYS A 186 1.95 -2.65 3.13
CA LYS A 186 3.07 -3.57 3.43
C LYS A 186 3.18 -3.88 4.93
N LEU A 187 2.90 -2.92 5.82
CA LEU A 187 2.80 -3.19 7.26
C LEU A 187 1.62 -4.11 7.60
N SER A 188 0.47 -3.90 6.97
CA SER A 188 -0.69 -4.78 7.10
C SER A 188 -0.37 -6.18 6.57
N GLY A 189 0.26 -6.28 5.40
CA GLY A 189 0.70 -7.53 4.78
C GLY A 189 1.71 -8.29 5.63
N ALA A 190 2.67 -7.60 6.24
CA ALA A 190 3.62 -8.22 7.17
C ALA A 190 2.91 -8.85 8.38
N ARG A 191 1.88 -8.19 8.93
CA ARG A 191 1.03 -8.77 9.98
C ARG A 191 0.23 -9.97 9.49
N GLN A 192 -0.27 -9.94 8.26
CA GLN A 192 -1.00 -11.06 7.65
C GLN A 192 -0.08 -12.27 7.39
N VAL A 193 1.14 -12.06 6.92
CA VAL A 193 2.15 -13.12 6.76
C VAL A 193 2.48 -13.73 8.12
N PHE A 194 2.72 -12.90 9.14
CA PHE A 194 2.91 -13.38 10.50
C PHE A 194 1.71 -14.19 11.00
N ALA A 195 0.49 -13.66 10.88
CA ALA A 195 -0.72 -14.36 11.31
C ALA A 195 -0.92 -15.70 10.58
N THR A 196 -0.59 -15.74 9.29
CA THR A 196 -0.67 -16.96 8.47
C THR A 196 0.38 -17.98 8.92
N ALA A 197 1.63 -17.55 9.13
CA ALA A 197 2.73 -18.41 9.56
C ALA A 197 2.49 -19.04 10.95
N PHE A 198 1.90 -18.27 11.88
CA PHE A 198 1.60 -18.73 13.24
C PHE A 198 0.16 -19.21 13.42
N ASN A 199 -0.64 -19.28 12.34
CA ASN A 199 -2.03 -19.72 12.36
C ASN A 199 -2.93 -18.97 13.37
N THR A 200 -2.72 -17.66 13.54
CA THR A 200 -3.40 -16.83 14.54
C THR A 200 -4.53 -15.96 13.96
N TYR A 201 -5.01 -16.30 12.76
CA TYR A 201 -6.10 -15.57 12.08
C TYR A 201 -7.49 -16.20 12.35
N PRO A 202 -8.56 -15.40 12.37
CA PRO A 202 -9.93 -15.89 12.52
C PRO A 202 -10.41 -16.66 11.28
N ARG A 203 -11.30 -17.63 11.49
CA ARG A 203 -12.02 -18.34 10.43
C ARG A 203 -13.53 -18.31 10.72
N PRO A 204 -14.36 -17.76 9.80
CA PRO A 204 -14.01 -17.16 8.52
C PRO A 204 -13.29 -15.80 8.67
N ILE A 205 -12.66 -15.34 7.59
CA ILE A 205 -12.05 -14.00 7.54
C ILE A 205 -13.18 -12.96 7.70
N PRO A 206 -13.09 -12.04 8.67
CA PRO A 206 -14.16 -11.10 8.96
C PRO A 206 -14.33 -10.05 7.87
N THR A 207 -15.56 -9.56 7.73
CA THR A 207 -15.90 -8.38 6.94
C THR A 207 -16.66 -7.39 7.82
N PRO A 208 -16.50 -6.08 7.59
CA PRO A 208 -15.80 -5.43 6.48
C PRO A 208 -14.27 -5.42 6.61
N VAL A 209 -13.56 -5.18 5.51
CA VAL A 209 -12.11 -4.93 5.54
C VAL A 209 -11.89 -3.50 6.06
N HIS A 210 -11.30 -3.35 7.25
CA HIS A 210 -11.13 -2.03 7.88
C HIS A 210 -10.11 -1.12 7.20
N ASN A 211 -9.16 -1.69 6.45
CA ASN A 211 -8.07 -0.95 5.78
C ASN A 211 -8.30 -0.77 4.28
N LEU A 212 -9.53 -0.92 3.80
CA LEU A 212 -9.84 -0.62 2.40
C LEU A 212 -9.80 0.90 2.17
N ARG A 213 -9.33 1.30 1.00
CA ARG A 213 -9.30 2.70 0.60
C ARG A 213 -10.72 3.23 0.39
N PRO A 214 -10.92 4.56 0.51
CA PRO A 214 -12.20 5.19 0.18
C PRO A 214 -12.61 4.94 -1.28
N ALA A 215 -13.92 4.85 -1.58
CA ALA A 215 -14.36 4.68 -2.97
C ALA A 215 -13.89 5.76 -3.94
N PRO A 216 -13.77 7.06 -3.56
CA PRO A 216 -13.23 8.09 -4.46
C PRO A 216 -11.84 7.77 -5.02
N GLU A 217 -11.02 7.03 -4.28
CA GLU A 217 -9.67 6.67 -4.70
C GLU A 217 -9.57 5.25 -5.30
N THR A 218 -10.69 4.52 -5.38
CA THR A 218 -10.73 3.11 -5.84
C THR A 218 -11.86 2.86 -6.82
N CYS A 219 -13.10 2.82 -6.35
CA CYS A 219 -14.25 2.51 -7.18
C CYS A 219 -14.48 3.61 -8.23
N GLU A 220 -14.35 4.87 -7.84
CA GLU A 220 -14.72 6.02 -8.69
C GLU A 220 -13.74 6.29 -9.84
N GLU A 221 -12.51 5.74 -9.76
CA GLU A 221 -11.53 5.76 -10.85
C GLU A 221 -12.04 5.02 -12.11
N CYS A 222 -12.99 4.09 -11.94
CA CYS A 222 -13.62 3.34 -13.03
C CYS A 222 -15.15 3.53 -13.07
N HIS A 223 -15.80 3.71 -11.93
CA HIS A 223 -17.25 3.86 -11.79
C HIS A 223 -17.64 5.31 -11.57
N TRP A 224 -18.00 6.00 -12.65
CA TRP A 224 -18.29 7.44 -12.59
C TRP A 224 -19.58 7.78 -11.81
N PRO A 225 -19.50 8.42 -10.62
CA PRO A 225 -20.68 8.71 -9.78
C PRO A 225 -21.68 9.67 -10.41
N LYS A 226 -21.19 10.55 -11.31
CA LYS A 226 -22.05 11.54 -11.99
C LYS A 226 -22.95 10.93 -13.05
N ARG A 227 -22.68 9.70 -13.49
CA ARG A 227 -23.50 9.06 -14.52
C ARG A 227 -24.81 8.55 -13.91
N PHE A 228 -25.93 9.05 -14.42
CA PHE A 228 -27.26 8.58 -14.03
C PHE A 228 -27.64 7.29 -14.77
N TYR A 229 -28.03 6.26 -14.03
CA TYR A 229 -28.43 4.95 -14.59
C TYR A 229 -29.95 4.72 -14.60
N GLY A 230 -30.75 5.66 -14.07
CA GLY A 230 -32.21 5.56 -14.06
C GLY A 230 -32.74 4.31 -13.35
N ALA A 231 -33.92 3.85 -13.76
CA ALA A 231 -34.50 2.61 -13.26
C ALA A 231 -34.05 1.42 -14.12
N GLN A 232 -33.57 0.36 -13.49
CA GLN A 232 -33.03 -0.82 -14.16
C GLN A 232 -33.98 -2.00 -13.93
N LEU A 233 -34.45 -2.63 -15.01
CA LEU A 233 -35.22 -3.86 -14.92
C LEU A 233 -34.28 -5.02 -14.66
N LYS A 234 -34.40 -5.65 -13.49
CA LYS A 234 -33.70 -6.89 -13.16
C LYS A 234 -34.67 -8.06 -13.21
N VAL A 235 -34.28 -9.12 -13.90
CA VAL A 235 -35.01 -10.38 -13.95
C VAL A 235 -34.23 -11.41 -13.15
N PHE A 236 -34.87 -11.98 -12.15
CA PHE A 236 -34.37 -13.10 -11.37
C PHE A 236 -35.10 -14.36 -11.83
N THR A 237 -34.37 -15.29 -12.45
CA THR A 237 -34.91 -16.59 -12.84
C THR A 237 -34.64 -17.57 -11.71
N HIS A 238 -35.66 -18.31 -11.33
CA HIS A 238 -35.58 -19.38 -10.35
C HIS A 238 -36.18 -20.65 -10.94
N TYR A 239 -35.68 -21.80 -10.52
CA TYR A 239 -36.20 -23.10 -10.91
C TYR A 239 -36.82 -23.78 -9.69
N ALA A 240 -38.01 -24.37 -9.89
CA ALA A 240 -38.64 -25.16 -8.84
C ALA A 240 -37.87 -26.46 -8.61
N SER A 241 -37.88 -26.96 -7.38
CA SER A 241 -37.36 -28.29 -7.04
C SER A 241 -38.33 -29.41 -7.46
N ASP A 242 -38.75 -29.42 -8.73
CA ASP A 242 -39.56 -30.47 -9.34
C ASP A 242 -38.79 -31.21 -10.45
N GLU A 243 -39.29 -32.38 -10.86
CA GLU A 243 -38.62 -33.23 -11.85
C GLU A 243 -38.34 -32.49 -13.18
N LYS A 244 -39.16 -31.49 -13.51
CA LYS A 244 -39.08 -30.72 -14.75
C LYS A 244 -38.21 -29.47 -14.64
N ASN A 245 -37.74 -29.11 -13.44
CA ASN A 245 -37.13 -27.82 -13.14
C ASN A 245 -37.98 -26.67 -13.71
N THR A 246 -39.20 -26.50 -13.23
CA THR A 246 -40.13 -25.50 -13.77
C THR A 246 -39.60 -24.09 -13.52
N PRO A 247 -39.39 -23.25 -14.57
CA PRO A 247 -38.85 -21.91 -14.41
C PRO A 247 -39.92 -20.93 -13.91
N ARG A 248 -39.55 -20.07 -12.95
CA ARG A 248 -40.31 -18.90 -12.51
C ARG A 248 -39.44 -17.66 -12.60
N GLN A 249 -40.03 -16.51 -12.93
CA GLN A 249 -39.31 -15.25 -13.02
C GLN A 249 -39.89 -14.20 -12.08
N ILE A 250 -39.00 -13.52 -11.36
CA ILE A 250 -39.31 -12.31 -10.62
C ILE A 250 -38.71 -11.14 -11.39
N ARG A 251 -39.57 -10.23 -11.87
CA ARG A 251 -39.16 -9.04 -12.61
C ARG A 251 -39.27 -7.84 -11.67
N MET A 252 -38.14 -7.22 -11.34
CA MET A 252 -38.07 -6.11 -10.41
C MET A 252 -37.50 -4.88 -11.11
N LEU A 253 -38.20 -3.76 -11.00
CA LEU A 253 -37.69 -2.47 -11.43
C LEU A 253 -36.90 -1.84 -10.27
N LEU A 254 -35.57 -1.91 -10.35
CA LEU A 254 -34.67 -1.31 -9.36
C LEU A 254 -34.49 0.17 -9.65
N LYS A 255 -34.81 1.03 -8.69
CA LYS A 255 -34.57 2.47 -8.78
C LYS A 255 -33.10 2.78 -8.47
N THR A 256 -32.20 2.42 -9.39
CA THR A 256 -30.75 2.61 -9.26
C THR A 256 -30.41 4.09 -9.11
N GLY A 257 -30.96 4.92 -10.01
CA GLY A 257 -30.81 6.37 -9.96
C GLY A 257 -29.38 6.86 -10.18
N GLY A 258 -29.00 7.95 -9.53
CA GLY A 258 -27.67 8.57 -9.67
C GLY A 258 -27.53 9.88 -8.91
N GLY A 259 -26.30 10.39 -8.85
CA GLY A 259 -25.92 11.50 -7.98
C GLY A 259 -25.88 12.90 -8.63
N ASP A 260 -25.93 13.02 -9.96
CA ASP A 260 -25.75 14.30 -10.65
C ASP A 260 -27.09 14.90 -11.14
N PRO A 261 -27.51 16.07 -10.62
CA PRO A 261 -28.71 16.77 -11.06
C PRO A 261 -28.73 17.11 -12.56
N SER A 262 -27.57 17.23 -13.20
CA SER A 262 -27.45 17.57 -14.63
C SER A 262 -27.75 16.40 -15.57
N THR A 263 -27.69 15.16 -15.08
CA THR A 263 -27.94 13.95 -15.87
C THR A 263 -29.24 13.22 -15.49
N GLY A 264 -29.91 13.68 -14.43
CA GLY A 264 -31.21 13.20 -13.96
C GLY A 264 -31.53 13.72 -12.56
N SER A 265 -32.78 13.60 -12.10
CA SER A 265 -33.11 13.97 -10.71
C SER A 265 -32.33 13.08 -9.73
N PRO A 266 -31.60 13.64 -8.74
CA PRO A 266 -30.89 12.84 -7.74
C PRO A 266 -31.90 12.01 -6.93
N ALA A 267 -31.94 10.72 -7.22
CA ALA A 267 -32.94 9.82 -6.69
C ALA A 267 -32.38 8.39 -6.70
N GLY A 268 -33.11 7.45 -6.09
CA GLY A 268 -32.75 6.04 -6.07
C GLY A 268 -31.70 5.68 -5.03
N ILE A 269 -31.24 4.44 -5.08
CA ILE A 269 -30.32 3.86 -4.08
C ILE A 269 -28.91 4.49 -4.14
N HIS A 270 -28.49 5.02 -5.30
CA HIS A 270 -27.22 5.74 -5.45
C HIS A 270 -27.29 7.23 -5.10
N TRP A 271 -28.37 7.68 -4.46
CA TRP A 271 -28.48 9.07 -3.99
C TRP A 271 -27.38 9.46 -2.99
N HIS A 272 -26.82 8.50 -2.25
CA HIS A 272 -25.66 8.71 -1.37
C HIS A 272 -24.37 9.09 -2.13
N MET A 273 -24.30 8.76 -3.42
CA MET A 273 -23.18 9.11 -4.30
C MET A 273 -23.32 10.52 -4.90
N ASN A 274 -24.40 11.24 -4.57
CA ASN A 274 -24.50 12.63 -4.97
C ASN A 274 -23.33 13.40 -4.33
N ILE A 275 -22.48 13.97 -5.18
CA ILE A 275 -21.23 14.66 -4.81
C ILE A 275 -21.50 15.81 -3.82
N SER A 276 -22.73 16.32 -3.79
CA SER A 276 -23.17 17.41 -2.92
C SER A 276 -23.97 16.97 -1.70
N ASN A 277 -24.26 15.67 -1.54
CA ASN A 277 -24.86 15.13 -0.32
C ASN A 277 -23.77 14.47 0.54
N GLU A 278 -23.74 14.83 1.81
CA GLU A 278 -22.87 14.19 2.79
C GLU A 278 -23.71 13.34 3.74
N ILE A 279 -23.63 12.03 3.57
CA ILE A 279 -24.30 11.07 4.45
C ILE A 279 -23.26 10.48 5.38
N THR A 280 -23.43 10.71 6.67
CA THR A 280 -22.64 10.08 7.72
C THR A 280 -23.54 9.23 8.60
N TYR A 281 -23.01 8.14 9.14
CA TYR A 281 -23.75 7.26 10.01
C TYR A 281 -22.88 6.74 11.15
N ILE A 282 -23.55 6.28 12.20
CA ILE A 282 -22.92 5.55 13.31
C ILE A 282 -23.42 4.12 13.25
N ALA A 283 -22.49 3.16 13.25
CA ALA A 283 -22.81 1.74 13.33
C ALA A 283 -22.90 1.29 14.80
N GLY A 284 -23.89 0.45 15.11
CA GLY A 284 -24.04 -0.21 16.40
C GLY A 284 -23.23 -1.51 16.52
N ASP A 285 -22.69 -2.02 15.42
CA ASP A 285 -21.95 -3.28 15.34
C ASP A 285 -20.74 -3.17 14.38
N ASP A 286 -19.75 -4.07 14.53
CA ASP A 286 -18.53 -4.07 13.71
C ASP A 286 -18.80 -4.39 12.23
N LYS A 287 -19.87 -5.16 11.92
CA LYS A 287 -20.26 -5.48 10.55
C LYS A 287 -21.01 -4.33 9.86
N ARG A 288 -21.34 -3.26 10.59
CA ARG A 288 -22.04 -2.07 10.10
C ARG A 288 -23.42 -2.39 9.54
N GLN A 289 -24.14 -3.34 10.14
CA GLN A 289 -25.47 -3.75 9.71
C GLN A 289 -26.58 -3.07 10.54
N ALA A 290 -26.30 -2.76 11.80
CA ALA A 290 -27.16 -1.97 12.65
C ALA A 290 -26.74 -0.50 12.56
N ILE A 291 -27.58 0.33 11.94
CA ILE A 291 -27.31 1.76 11.75
C ILE A 291 -28.33 2.57 12.57
N PRO A 292 -28.10 2.78 13.88
CA PRO A 292 -29.05 3.47 14.75
C PRO A 292 -29.13 4.97 14.53
N TYR A 293 -28.15 5.58 13.84
CA TYR A 293 -28.13 7.02 13.58
C TYR A 293 -27.56 7.33 12.19
N ILE A 294 -28.24 8.21 11.47
CA ILE A 294 -27.82 8.74 10.16
C ILE A 294 -27.94 10.25 10.21
N HIS A 295 -26.90 10.93 9.76
CA HIS A 295 -26.86 12.37 9.57
C HIS A 295 -26.65 12.66 8.09
N VAL A 296 -27.63 13.32 7.49
CA VAL A 296 -27.63 13.74 6.11
C VAL A 296 -27.49 15.26 6.06
N LYS A 297 -26.48 15.74 5.33
CA LYS A 297 -26.37 17.13 4.89
C LYS A 297 -26.63 17.20 3.39
N ASP A 298 -27.66 17.92 2.99
CA ASP A 298 -28.03 18.07 1.59
C ASP A 298 -27.25 19.17 0.86
N MET A 299 -27.54 19.33 -0.44
CA MET A 299 -26.92 20.34 -1.31
C MET A 299 -27.16 21.78 -0.87
N GLN A 300 -28.25 22.06 -0.14
CA GLN A 300 -28.57 23.39 0.40
C GLN A 300 -27.99 23.60 1.80
N GLY A 301 -27.24 22.61 2.33
CA GLY A 301 -26.71 22.63 3.68
C GLY A 301 -27.74 22.32 4.76
N ARG A 302 -28.95 21.89 4.40
CA ARG A 302 -29.95 21.45 5.38
C ARG A 302 -29.51 20.12 5.97
N ILE A 303 -29.60 20.04 7.28
CA ILE A 303 -29.24 18.86 8.05
C ILE A 303 -30.53 18.12 8.41
N THR A 304 -30.57 16.83 8.11
CA THR A 304 -31.61 15.92 8.56
C THR A 304 -30.96 14.77 9.30
N GLU A 305 -31.38 14.55 10.54
CA GLU A 305 -30.94 13.43 11.36
C GLU A 305 -32.05 12.39 11.44
N TYR A 306 -31.68 11.13 11.27
CA TYR A 306 -32.55 9.98 11.42
C TYR A 306 -32.02 9.13 12.56
N MET A 307 -32.93 8.72 13.44
CA MET A 307 -32.60 7.86 14.57
C MET A 307 -33.50 6.63 14.55
N SER A 308 -32.93 5.48 14.89
CA SER A 308 -33.67 4.23 15.02
C SER A 308 -34.71 4.35 16.14
N LYS A 309 -35.92 3.83 15.87
CA LYS A 309 -36.98 3.73 16.87
C LYS A 309 -36.72 2.60 17.86
N ASP A 310 -36.08 1.53 17.39
CA ASP A 310 -35.87 0.29 18.16
C ASP A 310 -34.58 0.35 18.99
N SER A 311 -33.63 1.20 18.61
CA SER A 311 -32.34 1.34 19.28
C SER A 311 -31.78 2.75 19.14
N PRO A 312 -32.42 3.75 19.79
CA PRO A 312 -31.95 5.13 19.73
C PRO A 312 -30.62 5.29 20.49
N LEU A 313 -29.76 6.17 20.00
CA LEU A 313 -28.52 6.55 20.69
C LEU A 313 -28.79 7.77 21.59
N THR A 314 -28.12 7.84 22.74
CA THR A 314 -28.11 9.07 23.55
C THR A 314 -27.25 10.15 22.89
N LYS A 315 -27.46 11.41 23.30
CA LYS A 315 -26.65 12.53 22.77
C LYS A 315 -25.15 12.33 23.03
N GLU A 316 -24.80 11.84 24.23
CA GLU A 316 -23.41 11.56 24.58
C GLU A 316 -22.81 10.44 23.72
N GLN A 317 -23.62 9.44 23.33
CA GLN A 317 -23.17 8.38 22.42
C GLN A 317 -22.95 8.91 21.01
N ILE A 318 -23.82 9.80 20.52
CA ILE A 318 -23.71 10.41 19.19
C ILE A 318 -22.45 11.30 19.05
N GLU A 319 -21.99 11.89 20.16
CA GLU A 319 -20.75 12.70 20.20
C GLU A 319 -19.49 11.84 20.32
N LYS A 320 -19.55 10.71 21.05
CA LYS A 320 -18.38 9.86 21.31
C LYS A 320 -18.15 8.79 20.26
N LEU A 321 -19.20 8.27 19.63
CA LEU A 321 -19.08 7.17 18.68
C LEU A 321 -18.51 7.66 17.34
N PRO A 322 -17.67 6.85 16.67
CA PRO A 322 -17.09 7.22 15.40
C PRO A 322 -18.17 7.36 14.33
N ARG A 323 -18.17 8.51 13.65
CA ARG A 323 -19.01 8.75 12.48
C ARG A 323 -18.27 8.31 11.23
N ARG A 324 -18.92 7.50 10.40
CA ARG A 324 -18.40 7.07 9.11
C ARG A 324 -19.19 7.76 8.00
N ARG A 325 -18.50 8.32 7.01
CA ARG A 325 -19.12 8.74 5.76
C ARG A 325 -19.53 7.49 4.98
N MET A 326 -20.78 7.46 4.54
CA MET A 326 -21.32 6.38 3.72
C MET A 326 -20.56 6.28 2.42
N ASP A 327 -20.14 5.06 2.10
CA ASP A 327 -19.26 4.74 1.00
C ASP A 327 -19.81 3.59 0.16
N CYS A 328 -19.32 3.40 -1.08
CA CYS A 328 -19.81 2.38 -2.01
C CYS A 328 -19.79 0.98 -1.38
N VAL A 329 -18.75 0.67 -0.60
CA VAL A 329 -18.55 -0.63 0.05
C VAL A 329 -19.43 -0.87 1.27
N ASP A 330 -20.12 0.15 1.77
CA ASP A 330 -21.11 -0.05 2.83
C ASP A 330 -22.39 -0.73 2.27
N CYS A 331 -22.66 -0.58 0.96
CA CYS A 331 -23.72 -1.30 0.25
C CYS A 331 -23.19 -2.45 -0.61
N HIS A 332 -22.01 -2.29 -1.24
CA HIS A 332 -21.35 -3.26 -2.10
C HIS A 332 -20.16 -3.91 -1.39
N ASN A 333 -20.39 -4.53 -0.23
CA ASN A 333 -19.34 -4.97 0.69
C ASN A 333 -18.42 -6.12 0.19
N ARG A 334 -18.77 -6.79 -0.91
CA ARG A 334 -17.94 -7.80 -1.61
C ARG A 334 -18.14 -7.73 -3.13
N PRO A 335 -17.65 -6.69 -3.81
CA PRO A 335 -17.91 -6.47 -5.23
C PRO A 335 -17.10 -7.40 -6.15
N THR A 336 -15.98 -7.92 -5.64
CA THR A 336 -15.05 -8.82 -6.32
C THR A 336 -15.05 -10.23 -5.74
N HIS A 337 -15.51 -10.40 -4.50
CA HIS A 337 -15.48 -11.67 -3.78
C HIS A 337 -16.90 -12.19 -3.53
N ILE A 338 -17.61 -12.41 -4.64
CA ILE A 338 -19.04 -12.69 -4.64
C ILE A 338 -19.27 -14.18 -4.30
N TYR A 339 -19.83 -14.42 -3.12
CA TYR A 339 -20.27 -15.74 -2.70
C TYR A 339 -21.75 -15.91 -3.02
N VAL A 340 -22.04 -16.83 -3.93
CA VAL A 340 -23.40 -17.09 -4.41
C VAL A 340 -24.05 -18.18 -3.55
N PRO A 341 -25.27 -17.95 -3.02
CA PRO A 341 -26.02 -18.99 -2.32
C PRO A 341 -26.30 -20.22 -3.23
N PRO A 342 -26.39 -21.44 -2.68
CA PRO A 342 -26.52 -22.67 -3.47
C PRO A 342 -27.71 -22.68 -4.44
N ASP A 343 -28.85 -22.17 -4.02
CA ASP A 343 -30.07 -22.06 -4.83
C ASP A 343 -29.83 -21.19 -6.07
N ARG A 344 -29.23 -20.00 -5.89
CA ARG A 344 -28.90 -19.12 -7.02
C ARG A 344 -27.86 -19.75 -7.95
N ALA A 345 -26.87 -20.46 -7.41
CA ALA A 345 -25.85 -21.12 -8.23
C ALA A 345 -26.46 -22.25 -9.10
N VAL A 346 -27.42 -23.00 -8.55
CA VAL A 346 -28.19 -23.99 -9.31
C VAL A 346 -29.05 -23.31 -10.38
N ASP A 347 -29.77 -22.25 -10.03
CA ASP A 347 -30.59 -21.49 -10.97
C ASP A 347 -29.77 -20.95 -12.15
N GLU A 348 -28.59 -20.39 -11.89
CA GLU A 348 -27.68 -19.88 -12.90
C GLU A 348 -27.10 -21.01 -13.79
N SER A 349 -26.89 -22.20 -13.22
CA SER A 349 -26.38 -23.36 -13.98
C SER A 349 -27.46 -23.94 -14.89
N LEU A 350 -28.68 -24.11 -14.39
CA LEU A 350 -29.84 -24.52 -15.17
C LEU A 350 -30.16 -23.54 -16.30
N LEU A 351 -30.08 -22.23 -16.02
CA LEU A 351 -30.25 -21.18 -17.03
C LEU A 351 -29.16 -21.23 -18.10
N ALA A 352 -27.93 -21.58 -17.72
CA ALA A 352 -26.80 -21.72 -18.63
C ALA A 352 -26.76 -23.07 -19.37
N GLY A 353 -27.67 -24.00 -19.06
CA GLY A 353 -27.70 -25.35 -19.62
C GLY A 353 -26.49 -26.21 -19.24
N ARG A 354 -25.95 -26.02 -18.02
CA ARG A 354 -24.79 -26.75 -17.49
C ARG A 354 -25.17 -27.74 -16.41
#